data_AF-A0A820TBX9-F1
#
_entry.id   AF-A0A820TBX9-F1
#
_cell.length_a   1.000
_cell.length_b   1.000
_cell.length_c   1.000
_cell.angle_alpha   90.00
_cell.angle_beta   90.00
_cell.angle_gamma   90.00
#
_symmetry.space_group_name_H-M   'P 1'
#
loop_
_entity.id
_entity.type
_entity.pdbx_description
1 polymer ?
#
loop_
_entity_poly.entity_id
_entity_poly.type
_entity_poly.pdbx_seq_one_letter_code
_entity_poly.pdbx_strand_id
1 'polypeptide(L)'
;MVQFMEYFSHLQNYLFGNSPASNSSCPTSPVKWCFNDIDEYKFCIKNPTIIPLCILALLIGLYCSQKISKLPGKFPTRWLYQLTFFLYGMMMTSACILHCCLGDPQKLSHTLQNNDTDSILPIQLLFLIIDVGLTTSIAVSFLFCGLCDINFLNPKSNYTRFLLMSSYFTVFVLWTLGIFNQWPWITNVLYTGVISVCCFIYLLTQLFIKSNRRALPALVVGGIYGAVGLFLASFGAEYVCKSEGPFWSQYFGPGFLWYLFSDISMAFIFLYVIRANREKEVIIKKYPIDIEKDPKKF
;
A
#
# COMPACT_ATOMS: atom_id res chain seq x y z
N MET A 1 -14.71 -20.79 -13.51
CA MET A 1 -15.08 -20.31 -12.16
C MET A 1 -14.32 -21.07 -11.06
N VAL A 2 -14.28 -22.41 -11.07
CA VAL A 2 -13.47 -23.21 -10.13
C VAL A 2 -11.96 -22.90 -10.22
N GLN A 3 -11.38 -22.80 -11.43
CA GLN A 3 -9.98 -22.37 -11.64
C GLN A 3 -9.69 -20.94 -11.13
N PHE A 4 -10.68 -20.04 -11.19
CA PHE A 4 -10.56 -18.67 -10.69
C PHE A 4 -10.42 -18.61 -9.17
N MET A 5 -10.94 -19.60 -8.47
CA MET A 5 -10.94 -19.67 -7.01
C MET A 5 -9.68 -20.33 -6.44
N GLU A 6 -9.16 -21.38 -7.10
CA GLU A 6 -7.83 -21.92 -6.78
C GLU A 6 -6.74 -20.87 -6.97
N TYR A 7 -6.85 -20.07 -8.02
CA TYR A 7 -5.91 -19.00 -8.29
C TYR A 7 -5.94 -17.88 -7.24
N PHE A 8 -7.11 -17.47 -6.75
CA PHE A 8 -7.23 -16.47 -5.69
C PHE A 8 -6.67 -16.97 -4.36
N SER A 9 -6.90 -18.26 -4.07
CA SER A 9 -6.25 -18.92 -2.94
C SER A 9 -4.73 -18.88 -3.10
N HIS A 10 -4.20 -19.13 -4.30
CA HIS A 10 -2.78 -18.98 -4.61
C HIS A 10 -2.30 -17.52 -4.51
N LEU A 11 -3.05 -16.54 -5.01
CA LEU A 11 -2.69 -15.12 -4.95
C LEU A 11 -2.56 -14.64 -3.51
N GLN A 12 -3.47 -15.08 -2.64
CA GLN A 12 -3.47 -14.77 -1.23
C GLN A 12 -2.44 -15.63 -0.46
N ASN A 13 -2.20 -16.87 -0.89
CA ASN A 13 -1.11 -17.71 -0.43
C ASN A 13 0.27 -17.13 -0.80
N TYR A 14 0.36 -16.36 -1.88
CA TYR A 14 1.56 -15.64 -2.33
C TYR A 14 1.68 -14.23 -1.71
N LEU A 15 0.57 -13.51 -1.53
CA LEU A 15 0.54 -12.15 -0.95
C LEU A 15 0.51 -12.15 0.59
N PHE A 16 0.08 -13.25 1.22
CA PHE A 16 -0.04 -13.41 2.67
C PHE A 16 0.54 -14.74 3.18
N GLY A 17 1.27 -15.49 2.33
CA GLY A 17 2.13 -16.60 2.74
C GLY A 17 1.44 -17.82 3.35
N ASN A 18 0.41 -18.35 2.69
CA ASN A 18 -0.19 -19.63 3.04
C ASN A 18 0.32 -20.72 2.07
N SER A 19 1.45 -21.36 2.37
CA SER A 19 1.88 -22.55 1.61
C SER A 19 0.76 -23.61 1.57
N PRO A 20 0.54 -24.31 0.43
CA PRO A 20 -0.44 -25.39 0.37
C PRO A 20 0.05 -26.56 1.23
N ALA A 21 -0.70 -26.86 2.29
CA ALA A 21 -0.62 -28.10 3.06
C ALA A 21 0.80 -28.64 3.34
N SER A 22 1.65 -27.84 3.97
CA SER A 22 2.58 -28.42 4.94
C SER A 22 1.84 -28.54 6.27
N ASN A 23 2.14 -29.54 7.08
CA ASN A 23 1.60 -29.77 8.44
C ASN A 23 1.95 -28.59 9.39
N SER A 24 1.51 -27.38 9.07
CA SER A 24 1.71 -26.19 9.89
C SER A 24 0.59 -26.15 10.90
N SER A 25 0.97 -26.13 12.18
CA SER A 25 0.07 -25.94 13.33
C SER A 25 -0.52 -24.52 13.40
N CYS A 26 -0.40 -23.74 12.32
CA CYS A 26 -0.77 -22.35 12.23
C CYS A 26 -2.25 -22.23 11.89
N PRO A 27 -3.07 -21.56 12.72
CA PRO A 27 -4.44 -21.28 12.36
C PRO A 27 -4.47 -20.39 11.13
N THR A 28 -5.12 -20.90 10.08
CA THR A 28 -5.16 -20.31 8.75
C THR A 28 -6.20 -19.19 8.62
N SER A 29 -6.95 -18.87 9.67
CA SER A 29 -7.98 -17.84 9.64
C SER A 29 -7.91 -16.89 10.84
N PRO A 30 -7.99 -15.57 10.63
CA PRO A 30 -8.08 -14.59 11.71
C PRO A 30 -9.36 -14.77 12.53
N VAL A 31 -9.33 -14.25 13.76
CA VAL A 31 -10.48 -14.26 14.67
C VAL A 31 -11.65 -13.52 14.04
N LYS A 32 -12.87 -14.06 14.18
CA LYS A 32 -14.10 -13.42 13.69
C LYS A 32 -14.95 -12.97 14.86
N TRP A 33 -15.51 -11.76 14.78
CA TRP A 33 -16.51 -11.28 15.72
C TRP A 33 -17.87 -11.27 15.04
N CYS A 34 -18.78 -12.13 15.50
CA CYS A 34 -20.13 -12.21 14.96
C CYS A 34 -21.14 -11.70 15.98
N PHE A 35 -22.03 -10.84 15.52
CA PHE A 35 -23.19 -10.36 16.25
C PHE A 35 -24.41 -11.05 15.65
N ASN A 36 -25.20 -11.72 16.50
CA ASN A 36 -26.50 -12.23 16.11
C ASN A 36 -27.51 -11.12 16.41
N ASP A 37 -28.23 -10.65 15.39
CA ASP A 37 -29.36 -9.76 15.61
C ASP A 37 -30.60 -10.57 16.02
N ILE A 38 -31.60 -9.87 16.57
CA ILE A 38 -32.87 -10.44 17.08
C ILE A 38 -33.66 -11.15 15.94
N ASP A 39 -33.40 -10.76 14.69
CA ASP A 39 -34.06 -11.27 13.47
C ASP A 39 -33.23 -12.35 12.70
N GLU A 40 -32.37 -13.11 13.38
CA GLU A 40 -31.50 -14.17 12.81
C GLU A 40 -30.44 -13.71 11.79
N TYR A 41 -30.33 -12.41 11.49
CA TYR A 41 -29.24 -11.88 10.68
C TYR A 41 -27.92 -11.90 11.46
N LYS A 42 -26.96 -12.66 10.93
CA LYS A 42 -25.62 -12.80 11.51
C LYS A 42 -24.63 -11.87 10.81
N PHE A 43 -24.31 -10.73 11.44
CA PHE A 43 -23.24 -9.84 10.97
C PHE A 43 -21.90 -10.28 11.56
N CYS A 44 -20.91 -10.56 10.71
CA CYS A 44 -19.57 -11.00 11.16
C CYS A 44 -18.46 -10.09 10.64
N ILE A 45 -17.68 -9.52 11.56
CA ILE A 45 -16.40 -8.90 11.28
C ILE A 45 -15.35 -10.01 11.14
N LYS A 46 -14.72 -10.12 9.95
CA LYS A 46 -13.83 -11.26 9.66
C LYS A 46 -12.39 -11.08 10.17
N ASN A 47 -11.92 -9.84 10.34
CA ASN A 47 -10.57 -9.56 10.86
C ASN A 47 -10.55 -8.27 11.71
N PRO A 48 -11.06 -8.31 12.95
CA PRO A 48 -11.27 -7.12 13.77
C PRO A 48 -9.97 -6.46 14.24
N THR A 49 -8.85 -7.20 14.26
CA THR A 49 -7.55 -6.67 14.73
C THR A 49 -6.95 -5.64 13.76
N ILE A 50 -7.38 -5.64 12.50
CA ILE A 50 -6.95 -4.67 11.49
C ILE A 50 -7.71 -3.34 11.63
N ILE A 51 -8.92 -3.33 12.20
CA ILE A 51 -9.76 -2.12 12.29
C ILE A 51 -9.02 -0.94 12.94
N PRO A 52 -8.37 -1.09 14.12
CA PRO A 52 -7.65 0.02 14.75
C PRO A 52 -6.50 0.55 13.88
N LEU A 53 -5.81 -0.33 13.15
CA LEU A 53 -4.73 0.05 12.24
C LEU A 53 -5.28 0.81 11.05
N CYS A 54 -6.35 0.35 10.41
CA CYS A 54 -6.98 1.09 9.30
C CYS A 54 -7.50 2.48 9.73
N ILE A 55 -8.05 2.60 10.94
CA ILE A 55 -8.48 3.89 11.49
C ILE A 55 -7.26 4.79 11.74
N LEU A 56 -6.22 4.26 12.37
CA LEU A 56 -4.97 4.98 12.59
C LEU A 56 -4.36 5.46 11.27
N ALA A 57 -4.33 4.59 10.28
CA ALA A 57 -3.79 4.87 8.96
C ALA A 57 -4.59 5.94 8.20
N LEU A 58 -5.92 5.91 8.29
CA LEU A 58 -6.79 6.95 7.77
C LEU A 58 -6.52 8.30 8.46
N LEU A 59 -6.37 8.30 9.79
CA LEU A 59 -6.00 9.49 10.55
C LEU A 59 -4.63 10.02 10.14
N ILE A 60 -3.62 9.15 10.01
CA ILE A 60 -2.29 9.51 9.52
C ILE A 60 -2.40 10.11 8.12
N GLY A 61 -3.10 9.45 7.19
CA GLY A 61 -3.24 9.90 5.82
C GLY A 61 -3.89 11.28 5.71
N LEU A 62 -5.04 11.48 6.34
CA LEU A 62 -5.78 12.74 6.32
C LEU A 62 -5.03 13.86 7.06
N TYR A 63 -4.56 13.59 8.29
CA TYR A 63 -3.86 14.58 9.09
C TYR A 63 -2.55 15.01 8.43
N CYS A 64 -1.75 14.05 7.95
CA CYS A 64 -0.47 14.34 7.30
C CYS A 64 -0.69 15.09 5.98
N SER A 65 -1.67 14.67 5.17
CA SER A 65 -2.03 15.37 3.94
C SER A 65 -2.41 16.84 4.19
N GLN A 66 -3.30 17.08 5.15
CA GLN A 66 -3.71 18.44 5.54
C GLN A 66 -2.56 19.27 6.13
N LYS A 67 -1.67 18.64 6.92
CA LYS A 67 -0.55 19.35 7.53
C LYS A 67 0.52 19.70 6.49
N ILE A 68 0.80 18.80 5.54
CA ILE A 68 1.71 19.03 4.41
C ILE A 68 1.21 20.18 3.54
N SER A 69 -0.10 20.26 3.26
CA SER A 69 -0.66 21.35 2.43
C SER A 69 -0.41 22.73 3.06
N LYS A 70 -0.44 22.81 4.39
CA LYS A 70 -0.22 24.03 5.19
C LYS A 70 1.24 24.35 5.51
N LEU A 71 2.20 23.49 5.15
CA LEU A 71 3.61 23.74 5.49
C LEU A 71 4.11 25.05 4.84
N PRO A 72 4.76 25.96 5.58
CA PRO A 72 5.45 27.10 4.97
C PRO A 72 6.72 26.60 4.26
N GLY A 73 6.92 26.93 2.98
CA GLY A 73 8.13 26.52 2.24
C GLY A 73 7.87 26.19 0.77
N LYS A 74 8.71 26.68 -0.15
CA LYS A 74 8.55 26.53 -1.61
C LYS A 74 8.92 25.11 -2.11
N PHE A 75 8.62 24.03 -1.38
CA PHE A 75 8.81 22.69 -1.93
C PHE A 75 7.89 22.51 -3.13
N PRO A 76 8.44 22.37 -4.35
CA PRO A 76 7.62 22.32 -5.56
C PRO A 76 6.83 20.99 -5.64
N THR A 77 7.24 19.98 -4.86
CA THR A 77 6.66 18.63 -4.75
C THR A 77 5.58 18.47 -3.69
N ARG A 78 5.22 19.54 -2.95
CA ARG A 78 4.26 19.45 -1.83
C ARG A 78 2.96 18.73 -2.18
N TRP A 79 2.40 19.04 -3.35
CA TRP A 79 1.15 18.44 -3.79
C TRP A 79 1.26 16.93 -4.03
N LEU A 80 2.43 16.44 -4.47
CA LEU A 80 2.70 15.02 -4.66
C LEU A 80 2.74 14.29 -3.32
N TYR A 81 3.43 14.86 -2.32
CA TYR A 81 3.42 14.31 -0.97
C TYR A 81 2.01 14.32 -0.38
N GLN A 82 1.28 15.43 -0.50
CA GLN A 82 -0.11 15.54 -0.05
C GLN A 82 -0.99 14.45 -0.68
N LEU A 83 -0.85 14.23 -1.98
CA LEU A 83 -1.56 13.18 -2.71
C LEU A 83 -1.17 11.80 -2.18
N THR A 84 0.12 11.52 -1.99
CA THR A 84 0.63 10.23 -1.49
C THR A 84 0.00 9.86 -0.14
N PHE A 85 0.00 10.78 0.82
CA PHE A 85 -0.63 10.57 2.13
C PHE A 85 -2.16 10.43 2.04
N PHE A 86 -2.79 11.14 1.10
CA PHE A 86 -4.22 11.00 0.87
C PHE A 86 -4.58 9.63 0.26
N LEU A 87 -3.83 9.16 -0.74
CA LEU A 87 -3.98 7.83 -1.32
C LEU A 87 -3.80 6.73 -0.26
N TYR A 88 -2.85 6.91 0.67
CA TYR A 88 -2.66 6.01 1.80
C TYR A 88 -3.90 5.86 2.68
N GLY A 89 -4.53 6.97 3.07
CA GLY A 89 -5.76 6.93 3.86
C GLY A 89 -6.92 6.26 3.11
N MET A 90 -7.05 6.51 1.80
CA MET A 90 -8.06 5.85 0.96
C MET A 90 -7.81 4.34 0.84
N MET A 91 -6.57 3.93 0.57
CA MET A 91 -6.16 2.53 0.48
C MET A 91 -6.53 1.78 1.77
N MET A 92 -6.21 2.35 2.93
CA MET A 92 -6.47 1.73 4.22
C MET A 92 -7.95 1.64 4.57
N THR A 93 -8.76 2.57 4.08
CA THR A 93 -10.22 2.48 4.18
C THR A 93 -10.76 1.35 3.31
N SER A 94 -10.23 1.22 2.07
CA SER A 94 -10.54 0.11 1.17
C SER A 94 -10.18 -1.23 1.78
N ALA A 95 -8.98 -1.35 2.34
CA ALA A 95 -8.49 -2.54 3.03
C ALA A 95 -9.37 -2.90 4.25
N CYS A 96 -9.83 -1.92 5.03
CA CYS A 96 -10.74 -2.15 6.14
C CYS A 96 -12.05 -2.81 5.66
N ILE A 97 -12.68 -2.23 4.64
CA ILE A 97 -13.93 -2.76 4.06
C ILE A 97 -13.70 -4.16 3.49
N LEU A 98 -12.61 -4.35 2.74
CA LEU A 98 -12.26 -5.63 2.13
C LEU A 98 -12.01 -6.72 3.17
N HIS A 99 -11.15 -6.48 4.17
CA HIS A 99 -10.71 -7.51 5.11
C HIS A 99 -11.63 -7.68 6.32
N CYS A 100 -12.31 -6.63 6.77
CA CYS A 100 -13.16 -6.67 7.96
C CYS A 100 -14.63 -6.96 7.63
N CYS A 101 -15.18 -6.34 6.58
CA CYS A 101 -16.61 -6.39 6.27
C CYS A 101 -16.94 -7.42 5.19
N LEU A 102 -16.27 -7.36 4.05
CA LEU A 102 -16.51 -8.28 2.93
C LEU A 102 -15.78 -9.61 3.13
N GLY A 103 -14.61 -9.51 3.78
CA GLY A 103 -13.71 -10.55 4.23
C GLY A 103 -13.20 -11.54 3.18
N ASP A 104 -12.60 -12.63 3.65
CA ASP A 104 -11.72 -13.48 2.83
C ASP A 104 -12.40 -14.10 1.59
N PRO A 105 -11.92 -13.81 0.36
CA PRO A 105 -12.48 -14.34 -0.88
C PRO A 105 -12.35 -15.88 -1.00
N GLN A 106 -11.46 -16.51 -0.23
CA GLN A 106 -11.32 -17.98 -0.22
C GLN A 106 -12.60 -18.72 0.20
N LYS A 107 -13.39 -18.17 1.15
CA LYS A 107 -14.62 -18.82 1.63
C LYS A 107 -15.80 -18.71 0.67
N LEU A 108 -15.67 -17.93 -0.41
CA LEU A 108 -16.69 -17.85 -1.43
C LEU A 108 -16.70 -19.12 -2.31
N SER A 109 -15.60 -19.87 -2.36
CA SER A 109 -15.50 -21.15 -3.10
C SER A 109 -16.39 -22.25 -2.55
N HIS A 110 -16.57 -22.30 -1.23
CA HIS A 110 -17.48 -23.25 -0.58
C HIS A 110 -18.95 -22.81 -0.63
N THR A 111 -19.23 -21.51 -0.73
CA THR A 111 -20.61 -21.00 -0.87
C THR A 111 -21.13 -21.13 -2.30
N LEU A 112 -20.25 -21.05 -3.30
CA LEU A 112 -20.56 -21.20 -4.72
C LEU A 112 -20.86 -22.65 -5.16
N GLN A 113 -20.56 -23.63 -4.32
CA GLN A 113 -20.97 -25.02 -4.55
C GLN A 113 -22.45 -25.25 -4.19
N ASN A 114 -23.07 -24.29 -3.50
CA ASN A 114 -24.47 -24.31 -3.07
C ASN A 114 -25.28 -23.18 -3.73
N ASN A 115 -25.26 -23.03 -5.07
CA ASN A 115 -26.19 -22.22 -5.89
C ASN A 115 -26.56 -20.77 -5.49
N ASP A 116 -26.06 -20.20 -4.39
CA ASP A 116 -26.30 -18.83 -3.95
C ASP A 116 -25.15 -17.94 -4.41
N THR A 117 -25.15 -17.67 -5.71
CA THR A 117 -24.33 -16.67 -6.37
C THR A 117 -25.27 -15.51 -6.69
N ASP A 118 -25.02 -14.24 -6.36
CA ASP A 118 -24.37 -13.36 -7.36
C ASP A 118 -24.07 -11.92 -6.91
N SER A 119 -24.41 -11.46 -5.70
CA SER A 119 -24.38 -10.01 -5.41
C SER A 119 -23.08 -9.44 -4.82
N ILE A 120 -22.26 -10.26 -4.13
CA ILE A 120 -21.13 -9.75 -3.33
C ILE A 120 -19.76 -9.85 -4.07
N LEU A 121 -19.62 -10.80 -5.00
CA LEU A 121 -18.37 -11.04 -5.75
C LEU A 121 -17.87 -9.80 -6.51
N PRO A 122 -18.72 -9.04 -7.25
CA PRO A 122 -18.24 -7.87 -7.99
C PRO A 122 -17.74 -6.76 -7.06
N ILE A 123 -18.38 -6.60 -5.91
CA ILE A 123 -18.03 -5.58 -4.91
C ILE A 123 -16.68 -5.94 -4.27
N GLN A 124 -16.47 -7.20 -3.88
CA GLN A 124 -15.18 -7.67 -3.35
C GLN A 124 -14.04 -7.45 -4.33
N LEU A 125 -14.26 -7.79 -5.61
CA LEU A 125 -13.26 -7.62 -6.67
C LEU A 125 -12.89 -6.14 -6.86
N LEU A 126 -13.88 -5.25 -6.83
CA LEU A 126 -13.68 -3.81 -6.91
C LEU A 126 -12.80 -3.30 -5.76
N PHE A 127 -13.15 -3.63 -4.51
CA PHE A 127 -12.37 -3.21 -3.34
C PHE A 127 -10.95 -3.78 -3.33
N LEU A 128 -10.75 -5.00 -3.84
CA LEU A 128 -9.41 -5.56 -4.02
C LEU A 128 -8.60 -4.75 -5.04
N ILE A 129 -9.14 -4.51 -6.24
CA ILE A 129 -8.45 -3.76 -7.29
C ILE A 129 -8.09 -2.35 -6.81
N ILE A 130 -9.02 -1.71 -6.08
CA ILE A 130 -8.78 -0.39 -5.46
C ILE A 130 -7.65 -0.49 -4.43
N ASP A 131 -7.68 -1.47 -3.53
CA ASP A 131 -6.66 -1.63 -2.49
C ASP A 131 -5.26 -1.79 -3.10
N VAL A 132 -5.05 -2.82 -3.92
CA VAL A 132 -3.74 -3.13 -4.51
C VAL A 132 -3.28 -2.08 -5.54
N GLY A 133 -4.22 -1.49 -6.27
CA GLY A 133 -3.97 -0.41 -7.23
C GLY A 133 -3.51 0.87 -6.53
N LEU A 134 -4.15 1.23 -5.41
CA LEU A 134 -3.73 2.35 -4.58
C LEU A 134 -2.39 2.07 -3.89
N THR A 135 -2.13 0.86 -3.38
CA THR A 135 -0.82 0.52 -2.79
C THR A 135 0.33 0.78 -3.77
N THR A 136 0.17 0.28 -4.99
CA THR A 136 1.19 0.43 -6.03
C THR A 136 1.30 1.89 -6.49
N SER A 137 0.18 2.60 -6.57
CA SER A 137 0.14 4.03 -6.92
C SER A 137 0.87 4.89 -5.87
N ILE A 138 0.74 4.59 -4.57
CA ILE A 138 1.48 5.26 -3.49
C ILE A 138 2.99 5.10 -3.70
N ALA A 139 3.46 3.89 -4.02
CA ALA A 139 4.88 3.65 -4.31
C ALA A 139 5.36 4.49 -5.50
N VAL A 140 4.59 4.51 -6.60
CA VAL A 140 4.86 5.37 -7.75
C VAL A 140 4.88 6.85 -7.35
N SER A 141 3.96 7.31 -6.50
CA SER A 141 3.98 8.70 -6.00
C SER A 141 5.27 9.02 -5.26
N PHE A 142 5.78 8.10 -4.43
CA PHE A 142 7.07 8.28 -3.74
C PHE A 142 8.24 8.37 -4.72
N LEU A 143 8.28 7.54 -5.76
CA LEU A 143 9.28 7.66 -6.82
C LEU A 143 9.26 9.06 -7.43
N PHE A 144 8.10 9.57 -7.82
CA PHE A 144 7.97 10.91 -8.38
C PHE A 144 8.36 12.02 -7.39
N CYS A 145 8.03 11.86 -6.11
CA CYS A 145 8.52 12.77 -5.07
C CYS A 145 10.05 12.81 -5.04
N GLY A 146 10.71 11.65 -5.06
CA GLY A 146 12.17 11.52 -5.09
C GLY A 146 12.80 12.20 -6.30
N LEU A 147 12.28 11.89 -7.50
CA LEU A 147 12.76 12.45 -8.76
C LEU A 147 12.56 13.98 -8.83
N CYS A 148 11.44 14.49 -8.33
CA CYS A 148 11.20 15.92 -8.33
C CYS A 148 12.02 16.65 -7.25
N ASP A 149 12.31 16.02 -6.11
CA ASP A 149 13.12 16.60 -5.03
C ASP A 149 14.62 16.73 -5.42
N ILE A 150 15.15 15.81 -6.26
CA ILE A 150 16.48 15.98 -6.89
C ILE A 150 16.46 16.97 -8.07
N ASN A 151 15.32 17.60 -8.34
CA ASN A 151 15.04 18.43 -9.51
C ASN A 151 15.18 17.68 -10.84
N PHE A 152 15.09 16.35 -10.91
CA PHE A 152 15.14 15.62 -12.18
C PHE A 152 13.88 15.88 -13.01
N LEU A 153 12.72 15.89 -12.35
CA LEU A 153 11.43 16.27 -12.94
C LEU A 153 10.92 17.58 -12.34
N ASN A 154 10.24 18.38 -13.16
CA ASN A 154 9.54 19.57 -12.70
C ASN A 154 8.11 19.18 -12.24
N PRO A 155 7.76 19.26 -10.94
CA PRO A 155 6.45 18.86 -10.43
C PRO A 155 5.31 19.82 -10.82
N LYS A 156 5.64 20.98 -11.40
CA LYS A 156 4.66 21.92 -11.95
C LYS A 156 4.36 21.70 -13.43
N SER A 157 5.23 20.98 -14.15
CA SER A 157 5.01 20.73 -15.58
C SER A 157 3.84 19.77 -15.79
N ASN A 158 3.05 20.05 -16.83
CA ASN A 158 1.97 19.19 -17.28
C ASN A 158 2.49 17.81 -17.72
N TYR A 159 3.72 17.74 -18.24
CA TYR A 159 4.35 16.48 -18.63
C TYR A 159 4.54 15.53 -17.44
N THR A 160 5.07 16.04 -16.32
CA THR A 160 5.25 15.24 -15.10
C THR A 160 3.91 14.74 -14.55
N ARG A 161 2.87 15.58 -14.60
CA ARG A 161 1.51 15.20 -14.19
C ARG A 161 0.92 14.13 -15.12
N PHE A 162 1.12 14.27 -16.42
CA PHE A 162 0.68 13.28 -17.40
C PHE A 162 1.39 11.93 -17.19
N LEU A 163 2.71 11.93 -17.00
CA LEU A 163 3.46 10.71 -16.70
C LEU A 163 2.98 10.03 -15.42
N LEU A 164 2.71 10.80 -14.36
CA LEU A 164 2.17 10.26 -13.12
C LEU A 164 0.81 9.61 -13.34
N MET A 165 -0.12 10.31 -14.00
CA MET A 165 -1.46 9.79 -14.27
C MET A 165 -1.43 8.58 -15.21
N SER A 166 -0.57 8.58 -16.23
CA SER A 166 -0.34 7.43 -17.09
C SER A 166 0.18 6.25 -16.28
N SER A 167 1.09 6.48 -15.33
CA SER A 167 1.63 5.41 -14.48
C SER A 167 0.53 4.80 -13.59
N TYR A 168 -0.33 5.63 -12.99
CA TYR A 168 -1.49 5.15 -12.22
C TYR A 168 -2.44 4.35 -13.10
N PHE A 169 -2.79 4.86 -14.28
CA PHE A 169 -3.67 4.17 -15.20
C PHE A 169 -3.10 2.81 -15.62
N THR A 170 -1.82 2.75 -16.00
CA THR A 170 -1.15 1.48 -16.35
C THR A 170 -1.15 0.50 -15.18
N VAL A 171 -0.85 0.96 -13.97
CA VAL A 171 -0.90 0.12 -12.76
C VAL A 171 -2.30 -0.46 -12.53
N PHE A 172 -3.34 0.38 -12.62
CA PHE A 172 -4.73 -0.06 -12.46
C PHE A 172 -5.14 -1.06 -13.53
N VAL A 173 -4.79 -0.80 -14.80
CA VAL A 173 -5.08 -1.73 -15.91
C VAL A 173 -4.36 -3.05 -15.74
N LEU A 174 -3.07 -3.04 -15.38
CA LEU A 174 -2.30 -4.26 -15.16
C LEU A 174 -2.81 -5.07 -13.97
N TRP A 175 -3.22 -4.42 -12.88
CA TRP A 175 -3.88 -5.10 -11.76
C TRP A 175 -5.20 -5.72 -12.17
N THR A 176 -6.03 -4.97 -12.90
CA THR A 176 -7.32 -5.43 -13.41
C THR A 176 -7.12 -6.65 -14.29
N LEU A 177 -6.27 -6.55 -15.33
CA LEU A 177 -5.97 -7.66 -16.23
C LEU A 177 -5.30 -8.83 -15.52
N GLY A 178 -4.37 -8.58 -14.59
CA GLY A 178 -3.68 -9.61 -13.83
C GLY A 178 -4.62 -10.41 -12.93
N ILE A 179 -5.60 -9.75 -12.32
CA ILE A 179 -6.62 -10.40 -11.49
C ILE A 179 -7.64 -11.15 -12.37
N PHE A 180 -8.15 -10.54 -13.45
CA PHE A 180 -9.12 -11.18 -14.34
C PHE A 180 -8.54 -12.39 -15.08
N ASN A 181 -7.32 -12.27 -15.61
CA ASN A 181 -6.65 -13.33 -16.36
C ASN A 181 -5.81 -14.27 -15.48
N GLN A 182 -5.78 -14.03 -14.18
CA GLN A 182 -5.10 -14.90 -13.22
C GLN A 182 -3.60 -15.05 -13.52
N TRP A 183 -2.89 -13.93 -13.65
CA TRP A 183 -1.45 -13.92 -13.93
C TRP A 183 -0.60 -13.68 -12.66
N PRO A 184 -0.06 -14.74 -12.02
CA PRO A 184 0.49 -14.63 -10.66
C PRO A 184 1.81 -13.86 -10.67
N TRP A 185 2.54 -13.97 -11.78
CA TRP A 185 3.74 -13.20 -12.02
C TRP A 185 3.47 -11.69 -12.11
N ILE A 186 2.33 -11.26 -12.70
CA ILE A 186 1.98 -9.83 -12.75
C ILE A 186 1.71 -9.30 -11.35
N THR A 187 0.94 -10.04 -10.54
CA THR A 187 0.70 -9.66 -9.15
C THR A 187 2.00 -9.52 -8.37
N ASN A 188 2.94 -10.46 -8.50
CA ASN A 188 4.23 -10.38 -7.81
C ASN A 188 5.09 -9.21 -8.31
N VAL A 189 5.10 -8.97 -9.62
CA VAL A 189 5.84 -7.85 -10.22
C VAL A 189 5.26 -6.51 -9.75
N LEU A 190 3.94 -6.35 -9.76
CA LEU A 190 3.28 -5.11 -9.33
C LEU A 190 3.38 -4.89 -7.82
N TYR A 191 3.15 -5.93 -7.03
CA TYR A 191 3.12 -5.82 -5.58
C TYR A 191 4.54 -5.77 -5.01
N THR A 192 5.37 -6.78 -5.21
CA THR A 192 6.72 -6.80 -4.63
C THR A 192 7.70 -6.00 -5.47
N GLY A 193 7.68 -6.15 -6.80
CA GLY A 193 8.65 -5.52 -7.69
C GLY A 193 8.52 -4.00 -7.75
N VAL A 194 7.37 -3.48 -8.19
CA VAL A 194 7.15 -2.04 -8.35
C VAL A 194 7.24 -1.31 -7.01
N ILE A 195 6.63 -1.84 -5.95
CA ILE A 195 6.72 -1.21 -4.61
C ILE A 195 8.17 -1.13 -4.15
N SER A 196 8.92 -2.25 -4.23
CA SER A 196 10.32 -2.27 -3.80
C SER A 196 11.17 -1.29 -4.61
N VAL A 197 11.07 -1.32 -5.94
CA VAL A 197 11.88 -0.46 -6.83
C VAL A 197 11.55 1.01 -6.62
N CYS A 198 10.27 1.39 -6.63
CA CYS A 198 9.86 2.77 -6.49
C CYS A 198 10.24 3.35 -5.12
N CYS A 199 9.96 2.62 -4.03
CA CYS A 199 10.29 3.06 -2.68
C CYS A 199 11.82 3.06 -2.43
N PHE A 200 12.56 2.10 -2.98
CA PHE A 200 14.02 2.06 -2.88
C PHE A 200 14.67 3.23 -3.61
N ILE A 201 14.24 3.51 -4.85
CA ILE A 201 14.72 4.69 -5.60
C ILE A 201 14.37 5.96 -4.84
N TYR A 202 13.17 6.09 -4.28
CA TYR A 202 12.81 7.21 -3.42
C TYR A 202 13.81 7.36 -2.26
N LEU A 203 14.04 6.32 -1.46
CA LEU A 203 15.00 6.36 -0.35
C LEU A 203 16.40 6.77 -0.83
N LEU A 204 16.89 6.18 -1.92
CA LEU A 204 18.20 6.52 -2.50
C LEU A 204 18.27 8.00 -2.90
N THR A 205 17.28 8.50 -3.64
CA THR A 205 17.26 9.91 -4.06
C THR A 205 17.30 10.85 -2.87
N GLN A 206 16.55 10.54 -1.80
CA GLN A 206 16.53 11.34 -0.58
C GLN A 206 17.83 11.24 0.25
N LEU A 207 18.59 10.14 0.14
CA LEU A 207 19.94 10.02 0.72
C LEU A 207 20.99 10.83 -0.08
N PHE A 208 20.86 10.90 -1.41
CA PHE A 208 21.77 11.63 -2.29
C PHE A 208 21.58 13.15 -2.22
N ILE A 209 20.34 13.60 -2.10
CA ILE A 209 20.07 14.94 -1.61
C ILE A 209 20.70 14.94 -0.21
N LYS A 210 21.75 15.73 0.05
CA LYS A 210 22.26 15.99 1.41
C LYS A 210 21.19 16.74 2.23
N SER A 211 20.03 16.12 2.37
CA SER A 211 18.90 16.54 3.18
C SER A 211 19.39 16.49 4.61
N ASN A 212 18.98 17.49 5.37
CA ASN A 212 19.33 17.72 6.75
C ASN A 212 19.68 16.42 7.51
N ARG A 213 20.90 16.33 8.07
CA ARG A 213 21.36 15.17 8.86
C ARG A 213 20.40 14.82 10.00
N ARG A 214 19.59 15.76 10.49
CA ARG A 214 18.58 15.54 11.54
C ARG A 214 17.26 14.94 11.04
N ALA A 215 16.99 15.02 9.74
CA ALA A 215 15.82 14.42 9.10
C ALA A 215 16.09 12.98 8.64
N LEU A 216 17.33 12.70 8.22
CA LEU A 216 17.75 11.38 7.70
C LEU A 216 17.40 10.18 8.60
N PRO A 217 17.58 10.22 9.94
CA PRO A 217 17.21 9.08 10.79
C PRO A 217 15.73 8.70 10.67
N ALA A 218 14.83 9.69 10.51
CA ALA A 218 13.42 9.40 10.34
C ALA A 218 13.16 8.67 9.01
N LEU A 219 13.82 9.09 7.93
CA LEU A 219 13.72 8.41 6.63
C LEU A 219 14.23 6.97 6.70
N VAL A 220 15.38 6.74 7.34
CA VAL A 220 15.98 5.40 7.49
C VAL A 220 15.06 4.49 8.30
N VAL A 221 14.54 4.97 9.43
CA VAL A 221 13.58 4.20 10.24
C VAL A 221 12.33 3.88 9.42
N GLY A 222 11.76 4.85 8.71
CA GLY A 222 10.61 4.61 7.84
C GLY A 222 10.89 3.56 6.76
N GLY A 223 12.04 3.66 6.08
CA GLY A 223 12.48 2.68 5.08
C GLY A 223 12.66 1.27 5.63
N ILE A 224 13.25 1.13 6.84
CA ILE A 224 13.39 -0.16 7.51
C ILE A 224 12.03 -0.78 7.80
N TYR A 225 11.11 -0.03 8.42
CA TYR A 225 9.77 -0.55 8.72
C TYR A 225 9.00 -0.90 7.44
N GLY A 226 9.10 -0.09 6.38
CA GLY A 226 8.51 -0.42 5.08
C GLY A 226 9.07 -1.71 4.47
N ALA A 227 10.39 -1.89 4.51
CA ALA A 227 11.05 -3.09 3.99
C ALA A 227 10.73 -4.34 4.82
N VAL A 228 10.76 -4.23 6.15
CA VAL A 228 10.38 -5.33 7.06
C VAL A 228 8.92 -5.71 6.86
N GLY A 229 8.01 -4.72 6.77
CA GLY A 229 6.60 -4.97 6.46
C GLY A 229 6.45 -5.76 5.17
N LEU A 230 7.08 -5.31 4.08
CA LEU A 230 6.95 -5.95 2.77
C LEU A 230 7.53 -7.37 2.79
N PHE A 231 8.67 -7.54 3.46
CA PHE A 231 9.28 -8.85 3.65
C PHE A 231 8.34 -9.80 4.42
N LEU A 232 7.74 -9.34 5.53
CA LEU A 232 6.83 -10.17 6.32
C LEU A 232 5.56 -10.53 5.56
N ALA A 233 5.02 -9.61 4.77
CA ALA A 233 3.86 -9.86 3.91
C ALA A 233 4.16 -10.87 2.80
N SER A 234 5.28 -10.71 2.09
CA SER A 234 5.59 -11.51 0.89
C SER A 234 6.35 -12.82 1.16
N PHE A 235 7.21 -12.86 2.18
CA PHE A 235 8.15 -13.98 2.39
C PHE A 235 8.19 -14.47 3.84
N GLY A 236 7.80 -13.63 4.80
CA GLY A 236 8.00 -13.87 6.22
C GLY A 236 6.82 -14.50 6.96
N ALA A 237 5.71 -14.81 6.28
CA ALA A 237 4.48 -15.25 6.93
C ALA A 237 4.66 -16.49 7.83
N GLU A 238 5.41 -17.49 7.35
CA GLU A 238 5.71 -18.70 8.11
C GLU A 238 6.56 -18.44 9.36
N TYR A 239 7.44 -17.42 9.32
CA TYR A 239 8.27 -17.05 10.46
C TYR A 239 7.45 -16.38 11.56
N VAL A 240 6.53 -15.49 11.20
CA VAL A 240 5.61 -14.83 12.15
C VAL A 240 4.81 -15.89 12.89
N CYS A 241 4.28 -16.87 12.15
CA CYS A 241 3.47 -17.89 12.79
C CYS A 241 4.28 -18.84 13.70
N LYS A 242 5.52 -19.19 13.33
CA LYS A 242 6.42 -19.98 14.19
C LYS A 242 6.85 -19.23 15.45
N SER A 243 7.04 -17.91 15.37
CA SER A 243 7.48 -17.04 16.47
C SER A 243 6.39 -16.84 17.53
N GLU A 244 5.22 -16.39 17.10
CA GLU A 244 4.14 -15.98 18.01
C GLU A 244 3.34 -17.17 18.55
N GLY A 245 3.45 -18.33 17.89
CA GLY A 245 2.65 -19.50 18.18
C GLY A 245 1.20 -19.35 17.69
N PRO A 246 0.42 -20.45 17.71
CA PRO A 246 -0.86 -20.53 17.03
C PRO A 246 -1.92 -19.58 17.61
N PHE A 247 -1.89 -19.28 18.91
CA PHE A 247 -2.89 -18.40 19.51
C PHE A 247 -2.67 -16.94 19.08
N TRP A 248 -1.45 -16.43 19.25
CA TRP A 248 -1.14 -15.03 18.95
C TRP A 248 -1.06 -14.75 17.46
N SER A 249 -0.72 -15.73 16.62
CA SER A 249 -0.72 -15.57 15.16
C SER A 249 -2.11 -15.26 14.58
N GLN A 250 -3.20 -15.58 15.30
CA GLN A 250 -4.57 -15.19 14.91
C GLN A 250 -4.84 -13.68 15.09
N TYR A 251 -4.09 -13.02 15.98
CA TYR A 251 -4.24 -11.60 16.28
C TYR A 251 -3.15 -10.76 15.61
N PHE A 252 -1.90 -11.24 15.68
CA PHE A 252 -0.67 -10.61 15.18
C PHE A 252 -0.15 -11.32 13.91
N GLY A 253 -1.06 -11.61 12.97
CA GLY A 253 -0.70 -12.26 11.72
C GLY A 253 0.14 -11.37 10.78
N PRO A 254 0.65 -11.92 9.67
CA PRO A 254 1.45 -11.19 8.68
C PRO A 254 0.74 -9.94 8.13
N GLY A 255 -0.57 -10.03 7.90
CA GLY A 255 -1.39 -8.89 7.49
C GLY A 255 -1.42 -7.78 8.54
N PHE A 256 -1.59 -8.12 9.82
CA PHE A 256 -1.55 -7.13 10.91
C PHE A 256 -0.20 -6.41 10.94
N LEU A 257 0.90 -7.17 10.86
CA LEU A 257 2.26 -6.60 10.88
C LEU A 257 2.55 -5.73 9.64
N TRP A 258 2.03 -6.10 8.47
CA TRP A 258 2.10 -5.27 7.26
C TRP A 258 1.44 -3.91 7.47
N TYR A 259 0.21 -3.88 7.99
CA TYR A 259 -0.51 -2.63 8.25
C TYR A 259 0.18 -1.79 9.34
N LEU A 260 0.61 -2.42 10.43
CA LEU A 260 1.30 -1.73 11.52
C LEU A 260 2.62 -1.11 11.06
N PHE A 261 3.44 -1.86 10.32
CA PHE A 261 4.72 -1.35 9.82
C PHE A 261 4.55 -0.34 8.69
N SER A 262 3.47 -0.42 7.91
CA SER A 262 3.08 0.64 6.98
C SER A 262 2.73 1.94 7.70
N ASP A 263 1.97 1.88 8.79
CA ASP A 263 1.64 3.07 9.60
C ASP A 263 2.87 3.74 10.20
N ILE A 264 3.75 2.93 10.79
CA ILE A 264 5.03 3.40 11.34
C ILE A 264 5.86 4.04 10.23
N SER A 265 6.01 3.36 9.09
CA SER A 265 6.74 3.87 7.94
C SER A 265 6.22 5.24 7.49
N MET A 266 4.90 5.35 7.28
CA MET A 266 4.27 6.60 6.83
C MET A 266 4.42 7.73 7.85
N ALA A 267 4.30 7.45 9.15
CA ALA A 267 4.52 8.45 10.20
C ALA A 267 5.96 8.98 10.21
N PHE A 268 6.95 8.10 10.03
CA PHE A 268 8.36 8.49 9.97
C PHE A 268 8.72 9.24 8.68
N ILE A 269 8.15 8.83 7.54
CA ILE A 269 8.28 9.58 6.28
C ILE A 269 7.66 10.98 6.42
N PHE A 270 6.52 11.11 7.09
CA PHE A 270 5.93 12.41 7.37
C PHE A 270 6.85 13.30 8.23
N LEU A 271 7.43 12.74 9.29
CA LEU A 271 8.43 13.44 10.11
C LEU A 271 9.63 13.88 9.28
N TYR A 272 10.11 13.03 8.37
CA TYR A 272 11.16 13.38 7.42
C TYR A 272 10.76 14.58 6.56
N VAL A 273 9.59 14.54 5.91
CA VAL A 273 9.09 15.62 5.04
C VAL A 273 8.99 16.95 5.79
N ILE A 274 8.45 16.94 7.02
CA ILE A 274 8.37 18.16 7.84
C ILE A 274 9.76 18.72 8.15
N ARG A 275 10.68 17.85 8.62
CA ARG A 275 12.02 18.29 9.03
C ARG A 275 12.86 18.76 7.85
N ALA A 276 12.76 18.08 6.71
CA ALA A 276 13.42 18.46 5.46
C ALA A 276 12.91 19.81 4.93
N ASN A 277 11.62 20.11 5.12
CA ASN A 277 11.02 21.37 4.68
C ASN A 277 11.37 22.58 5.59
N ARG A 278 11.68 22.37 6.87
CA ARG A 278 11.99 23.46 7.81
C ARG A 278 13.33 24.16 7.56
N GLU A 279 14.29 23.52 6.90
CA GLU A 279 15.68 24.02 6.83
C GLU A 279 16.11 24.51 5.44
N LYS A 280 15.25 24.46 4.41
CA LYS A 280 15.65 24.81 3.04
C LYS A 280 14.90 26.03 2.49
N GLU A 281 15.61 27.16 2.37
CA GLU A 281 15.44 28.03 1.22
C GLU A 281 16.14 27.34 0.02
N VAL A 282 15.39 26.51 -0.72
CA VAL A 282 15.92 25.94 -1.96
C VAL A 282 16.05 27.08 -2.97
N ILE A 283 17.29 27.51 -3.24
CA ILE A 283 17.63 28.23 -4.47
C ILE A 283 17.25 27.29 -5.62
N ILE A 284 16.20 27.64 -6.35
CA ILE A 284 15.67 26.85 -7.48
C ILE A 284 16.78 26.74 -8.52
N LYS A 285 17.49 25.61 -8.57
CA LYS A 285 18.38 25.27 -9.69
C LYS A 285 17.49 24.83 -10.87
N LYS A 286 17.94 25.14 -12.09
CA LYS A 286 17.24 24.75 -13.33
C LYS A 286 17.00 23.23 -13.34
N TYR A 287 15.78 22.81 -13.68
CA TYR A 287 15.43 21.41 -13.92
C TYR A 287 16.08 20.94 -15.24
N PRO A 288 16.65 19.73 -15.32
CA PRO A 288 17.21 19.18 -16.54
C PRO A 288 16.11 18.77 -17.52
N ILE A 289 14.93 18.37 -17.04
CA ILE A 289 13.75 18.04 -17.85
C ILE A 289 12.65 19.07 -17.54
N ASP A 290 12.57 20.12 -18.37
CA ASP A 290 11.50 21.13 -18.36
C ASP A 290 11.09 21.38 -19.83
N ILE A 291 10.38 20.42 -20.42
CA ILE A 291 10.03 20.41 -21.86
C ILE A 291 9.24 21.67 -22.27
N GLU A 292 8.46 22.23 -21.33
CA GLU A 292 7.73 23.49 -21.55
C GLU A 292 8.65 24.70 -21.75
N LYS A 293 9.88 24.66 -21.24
CA LYS A 293 10.85 25.76 -21.39
C LYS A 293 11.89 25.53 -22.46
N ASP A 294 12.32 24.29 -22.66
CA ASP A 294 13.33 23.91 -23.66
C ASP A 294 12.83 22.73 -24.54
N PRO A 295 11.82 22.93 -25.41
CA PRO A 295 11.26 21.86 -26.25
C PRO A 295 12.24 21.34 -27.31
N LYS A 296 13.35 22.06 -27.58
CA LYS A 296 14.36 21.70 -28.58
C LYS A 296 15.46 20.78 -28.05
N LYS A 297 15.46 20.48 -26.74
CA LYS A 297 16.53 19.74 -26.07
C LYS A 297 16.25 18.24 -25.95
N PHE A 298 15.03 17.82 -26.31
CA PHE A 298 14.52 16.46 -26.23
C PHE A 298 13.72 16.12 -27.49
#